data_AF-A0A1M3KL10-F1
#
_entry.id   AF-A0A1M3KL10-F1
#
_cell.length_a   1.000
_cell.length_b   1.000
_cell.length_c   1.000
_cell.angle_alpha   90.00
_cell.angle_beta   90.00
_cell.angle_gamma   90.00
#
_symmetry.space_group_name_H-M   'P 1'
#
loop_
_entity.id
_entity.type
_entity.pdbx_description
1 polymer ?
#
loop_
_entity_poly.entity_id
_entity_poly.type
_entity_poly.pdbx_seq_one_letter_code
_entity_poly.pdbx_strand_id
1 'polypeptide(L)'
;MLSAKFLTSKRDDCLRAIRRKRPKHQLSGAEIAELETLAADYSEKAALAAVYETERERVRAASGYGEAVARCEAAFDAMSKLIGEIVATPATTMAGVIIKAQALAAWEADPQAITNISSWSWPGAFASEVLAIASA
;
A
#
# COMPACT_ATOMS: atom_id res chain seq x y z
N MET A 1 -7.58 -12.51 -8.97
CA MET A 1 -7.08 -13.79 -9.50
C MET A 1 -6.54 -14.60 -8.31
N LEU A 2 -6.91 -15.87 -8.19
CA LEU A 2 -6.38 -16.75 -7.13
C LEU A 2 -4.91 -17.10 -7.44
N SER A 3 -4.08 -17.26 -6.42
CA SER A 3 -2.65 -17.54 -6.64
C SER A 3 -2.40 -18.94 -7.17
N ALA A 4 -1.32 -19.12 -7.94
CA ALA A 4 -0.93 -20.41 -8.49
C ALA A 4 -0.76 -21.47 -7.38
N LYS A 5 -0.20 -21.05 -6.23
CA LYS A 5 -0.01 -21.88 -5.04
C LYS A 5 -1.35 -22.35 -4.44
N PHE A 6 -2.34 -21.47 -4.35
CA PHE A 6 -3.66 -21.82 -3.83
C PHE A 6 -4.35 -22.85 -4.73
N LEU A 7 -4.33 -22.63 -6.05
CA LEU A 7 -4.96 -23.51 -7.03
C LEU A 7 -4.28 -24.88 -7.07
N THR A 8 -2.96 -24.91 -6.96
CA THR A 8 -2.17 -26.15 -6.82
C THR A 8 -2.58 -26.93 -5.57
N SER A 9 -2.76 -26.23 -4.43
CA SER A 9 -3.24 -26.85 -3.19
C SER A 9 -4.63 -27.47 -3.35
N LYS A 10 -5.53 -26.83 -4.12
CA LYS A 10 -6.88 -27.35 -4.37
C LYS A 10 -6.90 -28.56 -5.27
N ARG A 11 -6.07 -28.57 -6.33
CA ARG A 11 -5.81 -29.79 -7.11
C ARG A 11 -5.34 -30.94 -6.20
N ASP A 12 -4.38 -30.67 -5.32
CA ASP A 12 -3.82 -31.70 -4.44
C ASP A 12 -4.85 -32.19 -3.41
N ASP A 13 -5.78 -31.34 -2.95
CA ASP A 13 -6.92 -31.74 -2.12
C ASP A 13 -7.82 -32.77 -2.86
N CYS A 14 -8.17 -32.50 -4.12
CA CYS A 14 -8.97 -33.41 -4.95
C CYS A 14 -8.26 -34.77 -5.15
N LEU A 15 -6.98 -34.74 -5.52
CA LEU A 15 -6.18 -35.96 -5.70
C LEU A 15 -6.02 -36.74 -4.39
N ARG A 16 -5.89 -36.06 -3.25
CA ARG A 16 -5.85 -36.69 -1.93
C ARG A 16 -7.19 -37.33 -1.58
N ALA A 17 -8.31 -36.71 -1.93
CA ALA A 17 -9.64 -37.28 -1.71
C ALA A 17 -9.82 -38.58 -2.50
N ILE A 18 -9.43 -38.61 -3.78
CA ILE A 18 -9.48 -39.82 -4.62
C ILE A 18 -8.61 -40.94 -4.03
N ARG A 19 -7.40 -40.62 -3.56
CA ARG A 19 -6.45 -41.61 -3.02
C ARG A 19 -6.85 -42.16 -1.63
N ARG A 20 -7.76 -41.51 -0.91
CA ARG A 20 -8.16 -41.93 0.45
C ARG A 20 -9.04 -43.18 0.38
N LYS A 21 -8.44 -44.34 0.66
CA LYS A 21 -9.16 -45.60 0.87
C LYS A 21 -9.73 -45.68 2.29
N ARG A 22 -10.77 -44.91 2.64
CA ARG A 22 -11.48 -45.12 3.91
C ARG A 22 -12.60 -46.15 3.71
N PRO A 23 -12.66 -47.23 4.52
CA PRO A 23 -13.59 -48.34 4.30
C PRO A 23 -15.07 -48.00 4.51
N LYS A 24 -15.40 -46.90 5.21
CA LYS A 24 -16.80 -46.53 5.49
C LYS A 24 -17.44 -45.58 4.46
N HIS A 25 -16.67 -44.87 3.64
CA HIS A 25 -17.15 -43.93 2.62
C HIS A 25 -16.27 -44.10 1.37
N GLN A 26 -16.53 -45.16 0.60
CA GLN A 26 -15.93 -45.28 -0.73
C GLN A 26 -16.67 -44.32 -1.66
N LEU A 27 -15.90 -43.47 -2.33
CA LEU A 27 -16.42 -42.62 -3.40
C LEU A 27 -16.91 -43.52 -4.55
N SER A 28 -18.08 -43.19 -5.08
CA SER A 28 -18.61 -43.76 -6.31
C SER A 28 -17.75 -43.37 -7.51
N GLY A 29 -17.87 -44.11 -8.62
CA GLY A 29 -17.18 -43.77 -9.86
C GLY A 29 -17.53 -42.37 -10.39
N ALA A 30 -18.75 -41.89 -10.15
CA ALA A 30 -19.17 -40.55 -10.54
C ALA A 30 -18.46 -39.45 -9.73
N GLU A 31 -18.34 -39.62 -8.41
CA GLU A 31 -17.63 -38.69 -7.54
C GLU A 31 -16.13 -38.65 -7.84
N ILE A 32 -15.53 -39.79 -8.22
CA ILE A 32 -14.13 -39.84 -8.65
C ILE A 32 -13.96 -39.05 -9.95
N ALA A 33 -14.82 -39.25 -10.95
CA ALA A 33 -14.76 -38.53 -12.22
C ALA A 33 -14.97 -37.00 -12.05
N GLU A 34 -15.85 -36.59 -11.14
CA GLU A 34 -16.05 -35.18 -10.78
C GLU A 34 -14.79 -34.58 -10.16
N LEU A 35 -14.17 -35.29 -9.20
CA LEU A 35 -12.92 -34.83 -8.56
C LEU A 35 -11.73 -34.80 -9.54
N GLU A 36 -11.67 -35.71 -10.51
CA GLU A 36 -10.65 -35.70 -11.57
C GLU A 36 -10.84 -34.50 -12.50
N THR A 37 -12.08 -34.21 -12.89
CA THR A 37 -12.43 -33.03 -13.70
C THR A 37 -12.04 -31.75 -12.96
N LEU A 38 -12.37 -31.65 -11.68
CA LEU A 38 -12.05 -30.50 -10.85
C LEU A 38 -10.53 -30.34 -10.63
N ALA A 39 -9.81 -31.45 -10.47
CA ALA A 39 -8.35 -31.43 -10.38
C ALA A 39 -7.71 -30.93 -11.68
N ALA A 40 -8.23 -31.33 -12.83
CA ALA A 40 -7.77 -30.86 -14.13
C ALA A 40 -8.00 -29.35 -14.30
N ASP A 41 -9.20 -28.85 -13.97
CA ASP A 41 -9.53 -27.42 -13.99
C ASP A 41 -8.62 -26.60 -13.07
N TYR A 42 -8.37 -27.06 -11.83
CA TYR A 42 -7.42 -26.39 -10.94
C TYR A 42 -5.99 -26.40 -11.48
N SER A 43 -5.58 -27.46 -12.17
CA SER A 43 -4.25 -27.55 -12.78
C SER A 43 -4.08 -26.53 -13.90
N GLU A 44 -5.07 -26.40 -14.79
CA GLU A 44 -5.05 -25.41 -15.88
C GLU A 44 -5.01 -23.98 -15.32
N LYS A 45 -5.89 -23.68 -14.35
CA LYS A 45 -5.93 -22.37 -13.70
C LYS A 45 -4.64 -22.05 -12.96
N ALA A 46 -4.00 -23.04 -12.32
CA ALA A 46 -2.72 -22.86 -11.65
C ALA A 46 -1.60 -22.51 -12.64
N ALA A 47 -1.57 -23.17 -13.81
CA ALA A 47 -0.61 -22.87 -14.86
C ALA A 47 -0.79 -21.44 -15.39
N LEU A 48 -2.03 -21.02 -15.66
CA LEU A 48 -2.33 -19.66 -16.10
C LEU A 48 -1.96 -18.62 -15.04
N ALA A 49 -2.29 -18.88 -13.77
CA ALA A 49 -1.94 -18.00 -12.66
C ALA A 49 -0.42 -17.86 -12.50
N ALA A 50 0.35 -18.94 -12.70
CA ALA A 50 1.81 -18.89 -12.63
C ALA A 50 2.42 -18.03 -13.73
N VAL A 51 1.91 -18.14 -14.96
CA VAL A 51 2.33 -17.28 -16.08
C VAL A 51 2.01 -15.82 -15.78
N TYR A 52 0.79 -15.55 -15.31
CA TYR A 52 0.37 -14.19 -14.98
C TYR A 52 1.19 -13.58 -13.84
N GLU A 53 1.45 -14.32 -12.76
CA GLU A 53 2.29 -13.87 -11.65
C GLU A 53 3.72 -13.56 -12.12
N THR A 54 4.30 -14.43 -12.96
CA THR A 54 5.64 -14.22 -13.53
C THR A 54 5.68 -12.94 -14.38
N GLU A 55 4.70 -12.76 -15.25
CA GLU A 55 4.62 -11.57 -16.10
C GLU A 55 4.39 -10.30 -15.28
N ARG A 56 3.58 -10.39 -14.23
CA ARG A 56 3.35 -9.26 -13.31
C ARG A 56 4.64 -8.84 -12.62
N GLU A 57 5.43 -9.78 -12.12
CA GLU A 57 6.73 -9.45 -11.51
C GLU A 57 7.74 -8.92 -12.54
N ARG A 58 7.74 -9.46 -13.77
CA ARG A 58 8.56 -8.94 -14.87
C ARG A 58 8.22 -7.48 -15.20
N VAL A 59 6.93 -7.18 -15.38
CA VAL A 59 6.45 -5.83 -15.65
C VAL A 59 6.74 -4.91 -14.46
N ARG A 60 6.56 -5.38 -13.22
CA ARG A 60 6.86 -4.61 -12.01
C ARG A 60 8.33 -4.25 -11.90
N ALA A 61 9.23 -5.19 -12.20
CA ALA A 61 10.67 -4.95 -12.22
C ALA A 61 11.07 -3.97 -13.33
N ALA A 62 10.45 -4.09 -14.51
CA ALA A 62 10.76 -3.24 -15.66
C ALA A 62 10.13 -1.84 -15.58
N SER A 63 9.06 -1.65 -14.80
CA SER A 63 8.32 -0.38 -14.78
C SER A 63 9.01 0.74 -14.02
N GLY A 64 10.04 0.44 -13.22
CA GLY A 64 10.67 1.43 -12.33
C GLY A 64 9.71 1.97 -11.25
N TYR A 65 8.52 1.37 -11.10
CA TYR A 65 7.49 1.85 -10.18
C TYR A 65 8.00 1.92 -8.73
N GLY A 66 8.75 0.91 -8.29
CA GLY A 66 9.33 0.90 -6.95
C GLY A 66 10.27 2.08 -6.70
N GLU A 67 11.12 2.43 -7.66
CA GLU A 67 11.99 3.60 -7.55
C GLU A 67 11.21 4.91 -7.56
N ALA A 68 10.19 5.03 -8.42
CA ALA A 68 9.35 6.21 -8.49
C ALA A 68 8.60 6.43 -7.16
N VAL A 69 8.02 5.38 -6.59
CA VAL A 69 7.36 5.42 -5.27
C VAL A 69 8.36 5.82 -4.18
N ALA A 70 9.53 5.18 -4.13
CA ALA A 70 10.55 5.52 -3.13
C ALA A 70 11.03 6.98 -3.25
N ARG A 71 11.14 7.52 -4.48
CA ARG A 71 11.47 8.95 -4.69
C ARG A 71 10.34 9.86 -4.24
N CYS A 72 9.09 9.51 -4.48
CA CYS A 72 7.93 10.28 -4.00
C CYS A 72 7.87 10.28 -2.47
N GLU A 73 8.03 9.12 -1.83
CA GLU A 73 8.06 8.99 -0.36
C GLU A 73 9.21 9.81 0.24
N ALA A 74 10.43 9.70 -0.32
CA ALA A 74 11.57 10.48 0.14
C ALA A 74 11.37 12.00 -0.03
N ALA A 75 10.73 12.42 -1.11
CA ALA A 75 10.40 13.83 -1.34
C ALA A 75 9.35 14.33 -0.34
N PHE A 76 8.33 13.52 -0.06
CA PHE A 76 7.30 13.82 0.94
C PHE A 76 7.90 13.95 2.35
N ASP A 77 8.76 13.00 2.75
CA ASP A 77 9.44 13.04 4.04
C ASP A 77 10.34 14.28 4.17
N ALA A 78 11.11 14.60 3.12
CA ALA A 78 11.96 15.78 3.10
C ALA A 78 11.15 17.08 3.20
N MET A 79 10.03 17.16 2.49
CA MET A 79 9.12 18.31 2.53
C MET A 79 8.47 18.45 3.91
N SER A 80 7.95 17.35 4.47
CA SER A 80 7.35 17.32 5.81
C SER A 80 8.33 17.81 6.88
N LYS A 81 9.57 17.29 6.83
CA LYS A 81 10.64 17.71 7.74
C LYS A 81 10.93 19.20 7.61
N LEU A 82 11.13 19.70 6.39
CA LEU A 82 11.45 21.11 6.15
C LEU A 82 10.35 22.04 6.66
N ILE A 83 9.09 21.71 6.40
CA ILE A 83 7.95 22.52 6.88
C ILE A 83 7.87 22.45 8.40
N GLY A 84 8.09 21.29 9.01
CA GLY A 84 8.19 21.16 10.46
C GLY A 84 9.28 22.06 11.06
N GLU A 85 10.47 22.10 10.46
CA GLU A 85 11.58 22.98 10.88
C GLU A 85 11.23 24.47 10.73
N ILE A 86 10.61 24.87 9.62
CA ILE A 86 10.17 26.25 9.37
C ILE A 86 9.13 26.67 10.42
N VAL A 87 8.12 25.84 10.66
CA VAL A 87 7.03 26.16 11.59
C VAL A 87 7.52 26.19 13.05
N ALA A 88 8.46 25.31 13.42
CA ALA A 88 9.03 25.26 14.77
C ALA A 88 9.96 26.44 15.09
N THR A 89 10.57 27.07 14.08
CA THR A 89 11.48 28.21 14.28
C THR A 89 10.69 29.44 14.71
N PRO A 90 10.94 30.07 15.88
CA PRO A 90 10.17 31.23 16.32
C PRO A 90 10.25 32.40 15.33
N ALA A 91 9.11 32.98 14.95
CA ALA A 91 9.07 34.17 14.09
C ALA A 91 9.12 35.45 14.95
N THR A 92 10.17 36.26 14.76
CA THR A 92 10.34 37.56 15.45
C THR A 92 9.98 38.75 14.55
N THR A 93 9.64 38.50 13.29
CA THR A 93 9.28 39.53 12.31
C THR A 93 8.07 39.06 11.50
N MET A 94 7.32 40.02 10.94
CA MET A 94 6.19 39.70 10.05
C MET A 94 6.63 38.92 8.81
N ALA A 95 7.85 39.16 8.31
CA ALA A 95 8.42 38.37 7.22
C ALA A 95 8.58 36.89 7.59
N GLY A 96 9.02 36.58 8.81
CA GLY A 96 9.10 35.20 9.30
C GLY A 96 7.73 34.53 9.41
N VAL A 97 6.71 35.27 9.85
CA VAL A 97 5.31 34.79 9.87
C VAL A 97 4.80 34.47 8.46
N ILE A 98 5.09 35.34 7.48
CA ILE A 98 4.70 35.10 6.08
C ILE A 98 5.38 33.83 5.53
N ILE A 99 6.66 33.61 5.81
CA ILE A 99 7.39 32.41 5.37
C ILE A 99 6.73 31.14 5.95
N LYS A 100 6.35 31.16 7.22
CA LYS A 100 5.61 30.03 7.84
C LYS A 100 4.26 29.77 7.17
N ALA A 101 3.49 30.82 6.87
CA ALA A 101 2.22 30.68 6.16
C ALA A 101 2.41 30.09 4.75
N GLN A 102 3.44 30.53 4.02
CA GLN A 102 3.76 30.00 2.70
C GLN A 102 4.17 28.52 2.77
N ALA A 103 4.95 28.12 3.79
CA ALA A 103 5.32 26.73 4.01
C ALA A 103 4.09 25.84 4.29
N LEU A 104 3.15 26.32 5.10
CA LEU A 104 1.89 25.61 5.36
C LEU A 104 1.00 25.53 4.11
N ALA A 105 0.90 26.61 3.33
CA ALA A 105 0.15 26.60 2.08
C ALA A 105 0.73 25.59 1.07
N ALA A 106 2.07 25.46 1.03
CA ALA A 106 2.72 24.44 0.22
C ALA A 106 2.39 23.02 0.72
N TRP A 107 2.31 22.81 2.04
CA TRP A 107 1.89 21.54 2.64
C TRP A 107 0.45 21.17 2.26
N GLU A 108 -0.49 22.09 2.40
CA GLU A 108 -1.92 21.85 2.11
C GLU A 108 -2.21 21.57 0.63
N ALA A 109 -1.34 22.02 -0.28
CA ALA A 109 -1.47 21.74 -1.71
C ALA A 109 -1.19 20.26 -2.05
N ASP A 110 -0.55 19.50 -1.16
CA ASP A 110 -0.30 18.07 -1.35
C ASP A 110 -1.51 17.23 -0.86
N PRO A 111 -2.16 16.44 -1.75
CA PRO A 111 -3.25 15.55 -1.36
C PRO A 111 -2.89 14.54 -0.24
N GLN A 112 -1.62 14.19 -0.10
CA GLN A 112 -1.13 13.27 0.94
C GLN A 112 -0.98 13.96 2.30
N ALA A 113 -0.83 15.29 2.34
CA ALA A 113 -0.61 16.07 3.55
C ALA A 113 -1.84 16.16 4.47
N ILE A 114 -3.05 16.10 3.90
CA ILE A 114 -4.33 16.24 4.61
C ILE A 114 -4.48 15.22 5.75
N THR A 115 -3.84 14.05 5.63
CA THR A 115 -3.96 12.97 6.63
C THR A 115 -3.06 13.14 7.86
N ASN A 116 -2.08 14.05 7.83
CA ASN A 116 -1.03 14.14 8.87
C ASN A 116 -1.04 15.46 9.69
N ILE A 117 -1.88 16.44 9.30
CA ILE A 117 -1.95 17.78 9.91
C ILE A 117 -2.52 17.79 11.34
N SER A 118 -3.32 16.78 11.70
CA SER A 118 -4.07 16.76 12.98
C SER A 118 -3.19 16.67 14.23
N SER A 119 -1.89 16.39 14.10
CA SER A 119 -0.95 16.29 15.22
C SER A 119 -0.20 17.59 15.54
N TRP A 120 -0.27 18.62 14.67
CA TRP A 120 0.54 19.82 14.81
C TRP A 120 -0.27 20.98 15.42
N SER A 121 0.10 21.45 16.61
CA SER A 121 -0.57 22.56 17.32
C SER A 121 -0.18 23.96 16.79
N TRP A 122 0.17 24.06 15.51
CA TRP A 122 0.72 25.28 14.90
C TRP A 122 -0.22 26.50 14.92
N PRO A 123 -1.56 26.39 14.84
CA PRO A 123 -2.42 27.57 14.78
C PRO A 123 -2.29 28.47 16.02
N GLY A 124 -2.15 27.87 17.20
CA GLY A 124 -1.98 28.62 18.46
C GLY A 124 -0.62 29.32 18.56
N ALA A 125 0.45 28.64 18.14
CA ALA A 125 1.80 29.23 18.10
C ALA A 125 1.85 30.41 17.13
N PHE A 126 1.24 30.27 15.96
CA PHE A 126 1.21 31.30 14.92
C PHE A 126 0.48 32.58 15.39
N ALA A 127 -0.68 32.42 16.04
CA ALA A 127 -1.42 33.54 16.61
C ALA A 127 -0.61 34.28 17.69
N SER A 128 0.08 33.52 18.55
CA SER A 128 0.94 34.11 19.58
C SER A 128 2.09 34.93 19.01
N GLU A 129 2.72 34.45 17.93
CA GLU A 129 3.83 35.15 17.27
C GLU A 129 3.36 36.46 16.61
N VAL A 130 2.21 36.44 15.93
CA VAL A 130 1.61 37.65 15.35
C VAL A 130 1.29 38.69 16.41
N LEU A 131 0.69 38.27 17.53
CA LEU A 131 0.37 39.17 18.64
C LEU A 131 1.64 39.76 19.27
N ALA A 132 2.68 38.94 19.47
CA ALA A 132 3.95 39.39 20.02
C ALA A 132 4.60 40.47 19.12
N ILE A 133 4.61 40.25 17.80
CA ILE A 133 5.14 41.23 16.82
C ILE A 133 4.30 42.50 16.79
N ALA A 134 2.97 42.39 16.85
CA ALA A 134 2.08 43.56 16.84
C ALA A 134 2.16 44.38 18.13
N SER A 135 2.61 43.78 19.24
CA SER A 135 2.78 44.43 20.54
C SER A 135 4.19 44.98 20.79
N ALA A 136 5.14 44.75 19.87
CA ALA A 136 6.53 45.20 19.95
C ALA A 136 6.75 46.53 19.22
#